data_AF-A0A418W722-F1
#
_entry.id   AF-A0A418W722-F1
#
_cell.length_a   1.000
_cell.length_b   1.000
_cell.length_c   1.000
_cell.angle_alpha   90.00
_cell.angle_beta   90.00
_cell.angle_gamma   90.00
#
_symmetry.space_group_name_H-M   'P 1'
#
loop_
_entity.id
_entity.type
_entity.pdbx_description
1 polymer ?
#
loop_
_entity_poly.entity_id
_entity_poly.type
_entity_poly.pdbx_seq_one_letter_code
_entity_poly.pdbx_strand_id
1 'polypeptide(L)' 'MLQKLFTDHPADVGESYFQHFGESVRFSATMFVGSLACLVHAIIPALCVRTGSGIIRKLHDRMVVNRTKQRPFAE' A
#
# COMPACT_ATOMS: atom_id res chain seq x y z
N MET A 1 19.09 -18.07 1.05
CA MET A 1 18.59 -16.98 1.92
C MET A 1 17.57 -16.09 1.21
N LEU A 2 17.79 -15.61 -0.02
CA LEU A 2 16.82 -14.77 -0.75
C LEU A 2 15.50 -15.50 -1.07
N GLN A 3 15.55 -16.78 -1.50
CA GLN A 3 14.32 -17.58 -1.73
C GLN A 3 13.44 -17.71 -0.49
N LYS A 4 14.02 -17.67 0.72
CA LYS A 4 13.25 -17.76 1.96
C LYS A 4 12.46 -16.47 2.26
N LEU A 5 12.99 -15.30 1.90
CA LEU A 5 12.28 -14.03 2.06
C LEU A 5 11.22 -13.78 0.97
N PHE A 6 11.46 -14.28 -0.24
CA PHE A 6 10.58 -14.02 -1.39
C PHE A 6 9.60 -15.17 -1.68
N THR A 7 9.83 -16.39 -1.19
CA THR A 7 9.04 -17.58 -1.54
C THR A 7 8.38 -18.27 -0.34
N ASP A 8 8.95 -18.20 0.88
CA ASP A 8 8.30 -18.79 2.07
C ASP A 8 7.26 -17.87 2.71
N HIS A 9 7.39 -16.54 2.62
CA HIS A 9 6.39 -15.63 3.19
C HIS A 9 5.02 -15.64 2.47
N PRO A 10 4.92 -15.73 1.12
CA PRO A 10 3.64 -15.85 0.41
C PRO A 10 2.92 -17.18 0.67
N ALA A 11 3.67 -18.26 0.93
CA ALA A 11 3.11 -19.58 1.19
C ALA A 11 2.32 -19.64 2.52
N ASP A 12 2.66 -18.79 3.49
CA ASP A 12 2.01 -18.70 4.80
C ASP A 12 0.66 -17.95 4.77
N VAL A 13 0.35 -17.25 3.67
CA VAL A 13 -0.87 -16.44 3.48
C VAL A 13 -1.71 -16.86 2.28
N GLY A 14 -1.30 -17.90 1.54
CA GLY A 14 -2.05 -18.45 0.41
C GLY A 14 -2.10 -17.57 -0.85
N GLU A 15 -1.23 -16.55 -0.97
CA GLU A 15 -1.13 -15.72 -2.17
C GLU A 15 0.12 -16.06 -3.00
N SER A 16 0.02 -15.97 -4.34
CA SER A 16 1.21 -16.08 -5.17
C SER A 16 2.14 -14.88 -4.92
N TYR A 17 3.46 -15.09 -4.97
CA TYR A 17 4.45 -14.02 -4.83
C TYR A 17 4.16 -12.81 -5.73
N PHE A 18 3.74 -13.07 -6.98
CA PHE A 18 3.40 -12.02 -7.95
C PHE A 18 2.17 -11.21 -7.57
N GLN A 19 1.17 -11.82 -6.91
CA GLN A 19 0.00 -11.14 -6.39
C GLN A 19 0.39 -10.19 -5.25
N HIS A 20 1.16 -10.69 -4.28
CA HIS A 20 1.62 -9.89 -3.14
C HIS A 20 2.56 -8.76 -3.57
N PHE A 21 3.49 -9.05 -4.49
CA PHE A 21 4.38 -8.06 -5.08
C PHE A 21 3.61 -6.98 -5.84
N GLY A 22 2.63 -7.38 -6.68
CA GLY A 22 1.80 -6.46 -7.44
C GLY A 22 1.02 -5.49 -6.55
N GLU A 23 0.39 -5.99 -5.48
CA GLU A 23 -0.33 -5.16 -4.52
C GLU A 23 0.62 -4.23 -3.75
N SER A 24 1.78 -4.73 -3.33
CA SER A 24 2.80 -3.92 -2.64
C SER A 24 3.35 -2.78 -3.52
N VAL A 25 3.65 -3.07 -4.79
CA VAL A 25 4.11 -2.07 -5.77
C VAL A 25 3.01 -1.05 -6.04
N ARG A 26 1.76 -1.47 -6.21
CA ARG A 26 0.62 -0.57 -6.44
C ARG A 26 0.36 0.35 -5.25
N PHE A 27 0.48 -0.18 -4.03
CA PHE A 27 0.37 0.60 -2.80
C PHE A 27 1.49 1.64 -2.72
N SER A 28 2.74 1.21 -2.91
CA SER A 28 3.93 2.07 -2.88
C SER A 28 3.87 3.18 -3.93
N ALA A 29 3.51 2.86 -5.17
CA ALA A 29 3.37 3.84 -6.25
C ALA A 29 2.32 4.91 -5.91
N THR A 30 1.18 4.50 -5.33
CA THR A 30 0.14 5.44 -4.90
C THR A 30 0.63 6.35 -3.77
N MET A 31 1.37 5.80 -2.80
CA MET A 31 1.99 6.57 -1.70
C MET A 31 3.04 7.56 -2.21
N PHE A 32 3.85 7.16 -3.19
CA PHE A 32 4.87 8.01 -3.81
C PHE A 32 4.25 9.23 -4.49
N VAL A 33 3.15 9.05 -5.22
CA VAL A 33 2.39 10.18 -5.81
C VAL A 33 1.86 11.12 -4.73
N GLY A 34 1.38 10.59 -3.61
CA GLY A 34 0.95 11.41 -2.46
C GLY A 34 2.08 12.25 -1.88
N SER A 35 3.26 11.66 -1.73
CA SER A 35 4.47 12.37 -1.30
C SER A 35 4.84 13.50 -2.26
N LEU A 36 4.86 13.23 -3.57
CA LEU A 36 5.16 14.24 -4.58
C LEU A 36 4.14 15.38 -4.56
N ALA A 37 2.86 15.08 -4.38
CA ALA A 37 1.81 16.09 -4.26
C ALA A 37 2.03 16.99 -3.03
N CYS A 38 2.44 16.43 -1.89
CA CYS A 38 2.80 17.21 -0.71
C CYS A 38 4.05 18.08 -0.93
N LEU A 39 5.05 17.57 -1.65
CA LEU A 39 6.25 18.35 -2.00
C LEU A 39 5.89 19.55 -2.91
N VAL A 40 5.08 19.31 -3.95
CA VAL A 40 4.60 20.40 -4.82
C VAL A 40 3.80 21.43 -4.01
N HIS A 41 2.93 20.98 -3.10
CA HIS A 41 2.19 21.88 -2.22
C HIS A 41 3.09 22.69 -1.28
N ALA A 42 4.17 22.09 -0.76
CA ALA A 42 5.13 22.79 0.09
C ALA A 42 5.85 23.92 -0.65
N ILE A 43 6.10 23.76 -1.95
CA ILE A 43 6.71 24.80 -2.80
C ILE A 43 5.65 25.83 -3.24
N ILE A 44 4.46 25.35 -3.59
CA ILE A 44 3.36 26.18 -4.11
C ILE A 44 2.08 25.84 -3.32
N PRO A 45 1.78 26.60 -2.24
CA PRO A 45 0.66 26.29 -1.33
C PRO A 45 -0.72 26.24 -1.99
N ALA A 46 -0.91 26.88 -3.15
CA ALA A 46 -2.18 26.84 -3.88
C ALA A 46 -2.40 25.54 -4.69
N LEU A 47 -1.34 24.75 -4.95
CA LEU A 47 -1.42 23.50 -5.69
C LEU A 47 -1.57 22.30 -4.75
N CYS A 48 -2.23 21.23 -5.21
CA CYS A 48 -2.32 19.95 -4.51
C CYS A 48 -2.91 19.99 -3.07
N VAL A 49 -3.67 21.04 -2.73
CA VAL A 49 -4.18 21.35 -1.37
C VAL A 49 -4.81 20.15 -0.64
N ARG A 50 -5.52 19.28 -1.36
CA ARG A 50 -6.19 18.11 -0.77
C ARG A 50 -5.65 16.77 -1.29
N THR A 51 -4.74 16.80 -2.26
CA THR A 51 -4.28 15.61 -2.99
C THR A 51 -3.55 14.63 -2.07
N GLY A 52 -2.61 15.11 -1.26
CA GLY A 52 -1.88 14.28 -0.31
C GLY A 52 -2.82 13.60 0.70
N SER A 53 -3.67 14.38 1.37
CA SER A 53 -4.64 13.85 2.34
C SER A 53 -5.63 12.85 1.73
N GLY A 54 -6.10 13.09 0.51
CA GLY A 54 -6.99 12.17 -0.21
C GLY A 54 -6.31 10.85 -0.56
N ILE A 55 -5.04 10.89 -0.95
CA ILE A 55 -4.22 9.70 -1.20
C ILE A 55 -4.02 8.89 0.08
N ILE A 56 -3.68 9.55 1.19
CA ILE A 56 -3.54 8.87 2.49
C ILE A 56 -4.85 8.21 2.91
N ARG A 57 -6.00 8.89 2.77
CA ARG A 57 -7.31 8.30 3.07
C ARG A 57 -7.57 7.05 2.23
N LYS A 58 -7.31 7.12 0.92
CA LYS A 58 -7.45 5.97 0.01
C LYS A 58 -6.54 4.80 0.38
N LEU A 59 -5.29 5.08 0.77
CA LEU A 59 -4.34 4.06 1.21
C LEU A 59 -4.75 3.45 2.55
N HIS A 60 -5.23 4.27 3.48
CA HIS A 60 -5.74 3.84 4.77
C HIS A 60 -6.98 2.94 4.59
N ASP A 61 -7.93 3.34 3.75
CA ASP A 61 -9.12 2.53 3.46
C ASP A 61 -8.72 1.17 2.88
N ARG A 62 -7.76 1.13 1.94
CA ARG A 62 -7.23 -0.13 1.39
C ARG A 62 -6.54 -0.99 2.45
N MET A 63 -5.74 -0.38 3.32
CA MET A 63 -5.03 -1.08 4.38
C MET A 63 -6.01 -1.70 5.39
N VAL A 64 -7.06 -0.97 5.77
CA VAL A 64 -8.07 -1.43 6.72
C VAL A 64 -8.97 -2.49 6.08
N VAL A 65 -9.50 -2.25 4.87
CA VAL A 65 -10.38 -3.21 4.17
C VAL A 65 -9.66 -4.53 3.89
N ASN A 66 -8.40 -4.49 3.46
CA ASN A 66 -7.65 -5.72 3.22
C ASN A 66 -7.26 -6.43 4.52
N ARG A 67 -7.01 -5.71 5.63
CA ARG A 67 -6.74 -6.33 6.93
C ARG A 67 -7.95 -7.12 7.47
N THR A 68 -9.17 -6.65 7.22
CA THR A 68 -10.40 -7.35 7.65
C THR A 68 -10.59 -8.68 6.90
N LYS A 69 -10.08 -8.82 5.68
CA LYS A 69 -10.14 -10.08 4.92
C LYS A 69 -9.14 -11.15 5.38
N GLN A 70 -8.09 -10.76 6.13
CA GLN A 70 -6.99 -11.65 6.53
C GLN A 70 -7.22 -12.37 7.87
N ARG A 71 -8.43 -12.36 8.43
CA ARG A 71 -8.81 -13.22 9.56
C ARG A 71 -9.83 -14.28 9.11
N PRO A 72 -9.40 -15.45 8.60
CA PRO A 72 -10.21 -16.65 8.67
C PRO A 72 -10.12 -17.24 10.09
N PHE A 73 -11.23 -17.80 10.52
CA PHE A 73 -11.52 -18.40 11.82
C PHE A 73 -10.37 -19.26 12.40
N ALA A 74 -9.95 -18.96 13.63
CA ALA A 74 -9.17 -19.88 14.46
C ALA A 74 -9.79 -19.88 15.86
N GLU A 75 -10.85 -20.69 16.02
CA GLU A 75 -11.35 -21.20 17.29
C GLU A 75 -11.61 -22.71 17.13
#